data_AF-A0A954I1T5-F1
#
_entry.id   AF-A0A954I1T5-F1
#
_cell.length_a   1.000
_cell.length_b   1.000
_cell.length_c   1.000
_cell.angle_alpha   90.00
_cell.angle_beta   90.00
_cell.angle_gamma   90.00
#
_symmetry.space_group_name_H-M   'P 1'
#
loop_
_entity.id
_entity.type
_entity.pdbx_description
1 polymer ?
#
loop_
_entity_poly.entity_id
_entity_poly.type
_entity_poly.pdbx_seq_one_letter_code
_entity_poly.pdbx_strand_id
1 'polypeptide(L)'
;MLRQFRFLLAGLLIVTSSRLSADDLFDGLSPGLLGRYTSESQTRARVDRDITFDWGPAAPFPEFSRGESTAVWTGTLLVKSDTTYQFSAFAKGKVKIEIDGHIVLDAGSEDRGWLTGPETPLEFGFLPITVSFTGSDAGAACKVYWSSKLFPREPLPHHLLFHEQDDTNAQLVERGRVLFDTHRCNRCHVRRDSLISAEAPPFIAIAADINPDWIVAKLRHHNVEAADAKMPSFGYNEEEAFAIGAWLWAINQPPRIAPLRAAEPDKKKDSPDGLTLVRSLGCLACHKVGDLGESGPYGGGDLSHIGAKRTGDWIYTWLFQPDRIN
;
A
#
# COMPACT_ATOMS: atom_id res chain seq x y z
N MET A 1 -1.09 -76.60 -27.70
CA MET A 1 -2.41 -76.12 -27.26
C MET A 1 -2.20 -75.31 -25.99
N LEU A 2 -2.04 -73.98 -26.07
CA LEU A 2 -2.18 -73.06 -24.92
C LEU A 2 -2.34 -71.62 -25.43
N ARG A 3 -3.18 -70.85 -24.73
CA ARG A 3 -3.97 -69.69 -25.19
C ARG A 3 -3.19 -68.37 -25.25
N GLN A 4 -3.58 -67.53 -26.21
CA GLN A 4 -3.29 -66.10 -26.28
C GLN A 4 -4.00 -65.35 -25.15
N PHE A 5 -3.30 -64.45 -24.46
CA PHE A 5 -3.91 -63.37 -23.66
C PHE A 5 -3.43 -62.03 -24.23
N ARG A 6 -4.35 -61.29 -24.85
CA ARG A 6 -4.16 -59.88 -25.21
C ARG A 6 -4.51 -59.04 -23.99
N PHE A 7 -3.53 -58.38 -23.39
CA PHE A 7 -3.77 -57.29 -22.45
C PHE A 7 -3.87 -55.97 -23.24
N LEU A 8 -5.06 -55.36 -23.21
CA LEU A 8 -5.29 -53.98 -23.61
C LEU A 8 -4.75 -53.08 -22.49
N LEU A 9 -3.65 -52.37 -22.75
CA LEU A 9 -3.12 -51.36 -21.85
C LEU A 9 -3.87 -50.03 -22.15
N ALA A 10 -4.84 -49.68 -21.31
CA ALA A 10 -5.45 -48.35 -21.32
C ALA A 10 -4.46 -47.36 -20.67
N GLY A 11 -3.81 -46.53 -21.48
CA GLY A 11 -2.95 -45.46 -21.00
C GLY A 11 -3.79 -44.36 -20.34
N LEU A 12 -3.74 -44.29 -19.01
CA LEU A 12 -4.30 -43.20 -18.23
C LEU A 12 -3.34 -42.00 -18.32
N LEU A 13 -3.67 -41.00 -19.14
CA LEU A 13 -2.98 -39.70 -19.12
C LEU A 13 -3.33 -39.01 -17.80
N ILE A 14 -2.40 -39.03 -16.85
CA ILE A 14 -2.46 -38.19 -15.65
C ILE A 14 -2.03 -36.80 -16.08
N VAL A 15 -2.99 -35.93 -16.40
CA VAL A 15 -2.73 -34.49 -16.50
C VAL A 15 -2.58 -33.98 -15.08
N THR A 16 -1.34 -33.80 -14.63
CA THR A 16 -1.06 -33.09 -13.37
C THR A 16 -1.36 -31.61 -13.60
N SER A 17 -2.54 -31.15 -13.16
CA SER A 17 -2.84 -29.73 -13.08
C SER A 17 -1.95 -29.12 -11.99
N SER A 18 -0.79 -28.58 -12.36
CA SER A 18 -0.05 -27.65 -11.51
C SER A 18 -0.95 -26.44 -11.26
N ARG A 19 -1.42 -26.28 -10.03
CA ARG A 19 -2.11 -25.05 -9.60
C ARG A 19 -1.05 -23.95 -9.66
N LEU A 20 -1.10 -23.08 -10.67
CA LEU A 20 -0.44 -21.78 -10.55
C LEU A 20 -1.04 -21.11 -9.31
N SER A 21 -0.20 -20.77 -8.35
CA SER A 21 -0.60 -19.92 -7.24
C SER A 21 -0.74 -18.48 -7.75
N ALA A 22 -1.50 -17.64 -7.04
CA ALA A 22 -1.56 -16.23 -7.38
C ALA A 22 -0.15 -15.61 -7.35
N ASP A 23 0.72 -16.08 -6.45
CA ASP A 23 2.10 -15.61 -6.31
C ASP A 23 2.95 -15.89 -7.56
N ASP A 24 2.72 -17.02 -8.26
CA ASP A 24 3.43 -17.35 -9.51
C ASP A 24 3.06 -16.41 -10.67
N LEU A 25 1.87 -15.77 -10.62
CA LEU A 25 1.42 -14.83 -11.66
C LEU A 25 2.01 -13.42 -11.51
N PHE A 26 2.49 -13.07 -10.30
CA PHE A 26 3.13 -11.79 -10.00
C PHE A 26 4.66 -11.93 -9.84
N ASP A 27 5.23 -13.10 -10.13
CA ASP A 27 6.66 -13.32 -9.99
C ASP A 27 7.45 -12.33 -10.88
N GLY A 28 8.48 -11.71 -10.30
CA GLY A 28 9.24 -10.64 -10.95
C GLY A 28 8.54 -9.29 -11.09
N LEU A 29 7.28 -9.14 -10.67
CA LEU A 29 6.54 -7.88 -10.71
C LEU A 29 6.51 -7.19 -9.33
N SER A 30 6.62 -5.86 -9.34
CA SER A 30 6.49 -5.00 -8.16
C SER A 30 5.40 -3.96 -8.37
N PRO A 31 4.65 -3.53 -7.33
CA PRO A 31 3.58 -2.55 -7.48
C PRO A 31 4.04 -1.18 -8.00
N GLY A 32 3.19 -0.52 -8.78
CA GLY A 32 3.42 0.80 -9.37
C GLY A 32 4.11 0.76 -10.74
N LEU A 33 4.25 1.93 -11.37
CA LEU A 33 4.89 2.12 -12.68
C LEU A 33 6.26 2.79 -12.52
N LEU A 34 7.20 2.47 -13.39
CA LEU A 34 8.49 3.17 -13.45
C LEU A 34 8.34 4.48 -14.23
N GLY A 35 8.31 5.60 -13.51
CA GLY A 35 8.25 6.95 -14.06
C GLY A 35 9.64 7.52 -14.33
N ARG A 36 9.94 7.81 -15.60
CA ARG A 36 11.13 8.57 -16.01
C ARG A 36 10.72 9.99 -16.34
N TYR A 37 11.31 10.94 -15.65
CA TYR A 37 11.02 12.36 -15.75
C TYR A 37 12.21 13.11 -16.30
N THR A 38 11.95 14.06 -17.21
CA THR A 38 12.98 14.89 -17.81
C THR A 38 12.55 16.36 -17.74
N SER A 39 13.49 17.22 -17.37
CA SER A 39 13.36 18.67 -17.46
C SER A 39 14.71 19.24 -17.86
N GLU A 40 14.73 20.01 -18.95
CA GLU A 40 15.96 20.48 -19.60
C GLU A 40 16.95 19.33 -19.88
N SER A 41 18.12 19.33 -19.23
CA SER A 41 19.15 18.28 -19.36
C SER A 41 19.11 17.25 -18.22
N GLN A 42 18.23 17.43 -17.23
CA GLN A 42 18.15 16.56 -16.07
C GLN A 42 17.14 15.44 -16.31
N THR A 43 17.53 14.21 -15.95
CA THR A 43 16.63 13.05 -15.92
C THR A 43 16.63 12.43 -14.53
N ARG A 44 15.44 12.03 -14.07
CA ARG A 44 15.22 11.31 -12.82
C ARG A 44 14.25 10.16 -13.06
N ALA A 45 14.38 9.11 -12.27
CA ALA A 45 13.45 8.00 -12.27
C ALA A 45 12.98 7.71 -10.85
N ARG A 46 11.71 7.33 -10.71
CA ARG A 46 11.15 6.78 -9.47
C ARG A 46 10.00 5.84 -9.81
N VAL A 47 9.57 5.05 -8.84
CA VAL A 47 8.35 4.26 -8.96
C VAL A 47 7.18 5.07 -8.43
N ASP A 48 6.14 5.20 -9.24
CA ASP A 48 4.89 5.88 -8.89
C ASP A 48 3.77 4.85 -8.75
N ARG A 49 3.04 4.87 -7.63
CA ARG A 49 1.95 3.90 -7.38
C ARG A 49 0.74 4.13 -8.28
N ASP A 50 0.48 5.38 -8.62
CA ASP A 50 -0.57 5.79 -9.55
C ASP A 50 -0.10 7.01 -10.36
N ILE A 51 -0.92 7.45 -11.31
CA ILE A 51 -0.71 8.68 -12.07
C ILE A 51 -1.83 9.65 -11.71
N THR A 52 -1.75 10.26 -10.52
CA THR A 52 -2.74 11.24 -10.02
C THR A 52 -2.12 12.58 -9.63
N PHE A 53 -1.15 13.05 -10.41
CA PHE A 53 -0.32 14.21 -10.07
C PHE A 53 -1.01 15.56 -10.31
N ASP A 54 -0.90 16.44 -9.32
CA ASP A 54 -1.14 17.88 -9.43
C ASP A 54 0.06 18.60 -8.81
N TRP A 55 1.00 19.05 -9.66
CA TRP A 55 2.22 19.68 -9.18
C TRP A 55 2.03 21.16 -8.82
N GLY A 56 0.88 21.75 -9.18
CA GLY A 56 0.64 23.19 -9.01
C GLY A 56 1.79 24.01 -9.60
N PRO A 57 2.43 24.92 -8.83
CA PRO A 57 3.57 25.70 -9.30
C PRO A 57 4.93 24.98 -9.16
N ALA A 58 4.97 23.77 -8.58
CA ALA A 58 6.19 23.01 -8.38
C ALA A 58 6.51 22.12 -9.60
N ALA A 59 7.74 21.64 -9.66
CA ALA A 59 8.16 20.62 -10.62
C ALA A 59 8.02 19.21 -10.00
N PRO A 60 8.03 18.12 -10.80
CA PRO A 60 7.96 16.75 -10.28
C PRO A 60 9.08 16.37 -9.30
N PHE A 61 10.22 17.07 -9.40
CA PHE A 61 11.36 16.98 -8.50
C PHE A 61 11.82 18.39 -8.07
N PRO A 62 12.25 18.59 -6.81
CA PRO A 62 12.72 19.89 -6.33
C PRO A 62 13.93 20.45 -7.09
N GLU A 63 14.75 19.58 -7.70
CA GLU A 63 15.94 19.97 -8.46
C GLU A 63 15.63 20.44 -9.89
N PHE A 64 14.43 20.14 -10.40
CA PHE A 64 14.02 20.51 -11.75
C PHE A 64 13.69 22.00 -11.81
N SER A 65 13.97 22.64 -12.95
CA SER A 65 13.56 24.00 -13.18
C SER A 65 12.02 24.07 -13.28
N ARG A 66 11.47 25.23 -12.94
CA ARG A 66 10.03 25.50 -13.08
C ARG A 66 9.75 25.83 -14.55
N GLY A 67 9.70 24.80 -15.38
CA GLY A 67 9.52 24.89 -16.82
C GLY A 67 8.83 23.65 -17.39
N GLU A 68 8.92 23.48 -18.70
CA GLU A 68 8.42 22.28 -19.36
C GLU A 68 9.11 21.03 -18.77
N SER A 69 8.30 20.01 -18.51
CA SER A 69 8.78 18.73 -18.04
C SER A 69 8.01 17.62 -18.73
N THR A 70 8.71 16.53 -19.01
CA THR A 70 8.12 15.30 -19.54
C THR A 70 8.18 14.20 -18.50
N ALA A 71 7.22 13.30 -18.57
CA ALA A 71 7.18 12.09 -17.77
C ALA A 71 6.75 10.92 -18.65
N VAL A 72 7.45 9.80 -18.54
CA VAL A 72 7.11 8.54 -19.21
C VAL A 72 7.02 7.47 -18.14
N TRP A 73 5.82 6.95 -17.90
CA TRP A 73 5.58 5.81 -17.02
C TRP A 73 5.48 4.54 -17.84
N THR A 74 6.21 3.52 -17.42
CA THR A 74 6.23 2.20 -18.07
C THR A 74 5.97 1.11 -17.04
N GLY A 75 5.29 0.05 -17.47
CA GLY A 75 5.01 -1.09 -16.62
C GLY A 75 3.94 -1.99 -17.23
N THR A 76 3.13 -2.58 -16.36
CA THR A 76 2.11 -3.56 -16.68
C THR A 76 0.82 -3.22 -15.96
N LEU A 77 -0.30 -3.29 -16.68
CA LEU A 77 -1.66 -3.13 -16.17
C LEU A 77 -2.34 -4.50 -16.11
N LEU A 78 -2.88 -4.86 -14.94
CA LEU A 78 -3.75 -6.03 -14.80
C LEU A 78 -5.19 -5.69 -15.18
N VAL A 79 -5.65 -6.22 -16.31
CA VAL A 79 -7.05 -6.17 -16.75
C VAL A 79 -7.77 -7.41 -16.20
N LYS A 80 -8.84 -7.18 -15.43
CA LYS A 80 -9.57 -8.23 -14.71
C LYS A 80 -10.84 -8.73 -15.41
N SER A 81 -11.24 -8.09 -16.50
CA SER A 81 -12.46 -8.44 -17.24
C SER A 81 -12.28 -8.17 -18.73
N ASP A 82 -12.75 -9.11 -19.55
CA ASP A 82 -12.85 -8.92 -21.01
C ASP A 82 -14.01 -7.97 -21.32
N THR A 83 -13.71 -6.68 -21.46
CA THR A 83 -14.70 -5.65 -21.78
C THR A 83 -14.06 -4.52 -22.57
N THR A 84 -14.91 -3.63 -23.08
CA THR A 84 -14.49 -2.34 -23.60
C THR A 84 -14.19 -1.39 -22.45
N TYR A 85 -13.03 -0.76 -22.50
CA TYR A 85 -12.57 0.26 -21.58
C TYR A 85 -12.45 1.60 -22.31
N GLN A 86 -12.60 2.70 -21.59
CA GLN A 86 -12.29 4.04 -22.11
C GLN A 86 -11.32 4.72 -21.15
N PHE A 87 -10.16 5.10 -21.68
CA PHE A 87 -9.16 5.83 -20.91
C PHE A 87 -9.40 7.33 -21.02
N SER A 88 -9.21 8.03 -19.91
CA SER A 88 -9.32 9.48 -19.83
C SER A 88 -8.17 10.03 -19.01
N ALA A 89 -7.80 11.28 -19.26
CA ALA A 89 -6.90 12.01 -18.40
C ALA A 89 -7.49 13.36 -18.04
N PHE A 90 -7.33 13.80 -16.80
CA PHE A 90 -7.50 15.20 -16.43
C PHE A 90 -6.11 15.84 -16.39
N ALA A 91 -5.83 16.74 -17.34
CA ALA A 91 -4.48 17.25 -17.54
C ALA A 91 -4.43 18.69 -18.04
N LYS A 92 -3.29 19.33 -17.81
CA LYS A 92 -2.80 20.53 -18.51
C LYS A 92 -1.48 20.15 -19.18
N GLY A 93 -1.47 20.03 -20.50
CA GLY A 93 -0.39 19.42 -21.27
C GLY A 93 -0.88 18.32 -22.21
N LYS A 94 0.06 17.59 -22.81
CA LYS A 94 -0.20 16.46 -23.72
C LYS A 94 -0.07 15.14 -22.99
N VAL A 95 -1.01 14.23 -23.21
CA VAL A 95 -1.04 12.88 -22.65
C VAL A 95 -1.21 11.87 -23.77
N LYS A 96 -0.36 10.85 -23.78
CA LYS A 96 -0.50 9.65 -24.60
C LYS A 96 -0.52 8.41 -23.70
N ILE A 97 -1.48 7.52 -23.90
CA ILE A 97 -1.59 6.23 -23.19
C ILE A 97 -1.61 5.13 -24.23
N GLU A 98 -0.71 4.16 -24.04
CA GLU A 98 -0.60 2.95 -24.85
C GLU A 98 -0.79 1.74 -23.95
N ILE A 99 -1.65 0.81 -24.37
CA ILE A 99 -1.91 -0.48 -23.71
C ILE A 99 -1.69 -1.59 -24.74
N ASP A 100 -0.76 -2.49 -24.46
CA ASP A 100 -0.40 -3.60 -25.36
C ASP A 100 -0.09 -3.12 -26.79
N GLY A 101 0.65 -2.01 -26.91
CA GLY A 101 1.00 -1.38 -28.19
C GLY A 101 -0.14 -0.60 -28.87
N HIS A 102 -1.36 -0.61 -28.33
CA HIS A 102 -2.49 0.15 -28.85
C HIS A 102 -2.61 1.52 -28.18
N ILE A 103 -2.69 2.59 -28.97
CA ILE A 103 -2.93 3.94 -28.47
C ILE A 103 -4.39 4.06 -28.03
N VAL A 104 -4.62 4.14 -26.72
CA VAL A 104 -5.97 4.28 -26.12
C VAL A 104 -6.30 5.72 -25.72
N LEU A 105 -5.30 6.62 -25.72
CA LEU A 105 -5.47 8.06 -25.59
C LEU A 105 -4.26 8.76 -26.25
N ASP A 106 -4.50 9.78 -27.05
CA ASP A 106 -3.46 10.70 -27.55
C ASP A 106 -4.10 12.06 -27.77
N ALA A 107 -3.94 12.95 -26.78
CA ALA A 107 -4.60 14.25 -26.79
C ALA A 107 -3.84 15.24 -25.91
N GLY A 108 -4.15 16.53 -26.03
CA GLY A 108 -3.60 17.55 -25.16
C GLY A 108 -4.52 18.74 -24.97
N SER A 109 -4.28 19.50 -23.91
CA SER A 109 -4.99 20.75 -23.62
C SER A 109 -4.01 21.79 -23.08
N GLU A 110 -4.21 23.06 -23.46
CA GLU A 110 -3.46 24.20 -22.93
C GLU A 110 -3.92 24.57 -21.51
N ASP A 111 -5.19 24.33 -21.21
CA ASP A 111 -5.81 24.51 -19.90
C ASP A 111 -6.00 23.17 -19.17
N ARG A 112 -6.39 23.23 -17.89
CA ARG A 112 -6.80 22.04 -17.15
C ARG A 112 -8.13 21.53 -17.71
N GLY A 113 -8.11 20.36 -18.32
CA GLY A 113 -9.30 19.79 -18.96
C GLY A 113 -9.31 18.27 -18.99
N TRP A 114 -10.49 17.74 -19.33
CA TRP A 114 -10.66 16.31 -19.61
C TRP A 114 -10.23 16.00 -21.04
N LEU A 115 -9.34 15.02 -21.14
CA LEU A 115 -8.94 14.35 -22.37
C LEU A 115 -9.55 12.95 -22.33
N THR A 116 -10.24 12.54 -23.39
CA THR A 116 -10.94 11.25 -23.43
C THR A 116 -10.60 10.53 -24.71
N GLY A 117 -10.16 9.28 -24.60
CA GLY A 117 -9.81 8.44 -25.72
C GLY A 117 -11.01 7.66 -26.26
N PRO A 118 -10.81 6.88 -27.33
CA PRO A 118 -11.83 5.98 -27.84
C PRO A 118 -12.12 4.83 -26.86
N GLU A 119 -13.30 4.26 -26.99
CA GLU A 119 -13.63 2.96 -26.42
C GLU A 119 -12.76 1.86 -27.06
N THR A 120 -12.01 1.11 -26.24
CA THR A 120 -11.03 0.11 -26.67
C THR A 120 -11.29 -1.23 -25.98
N PRO A 121 -11.50 -2.34 -26.71
CA PRO A 121 -11.57 -3.67 -26.10
C PRO A 121 -10.18 -4.06 -25.58
N LEU A 122 -10.12 -4.59 -24.36
CA LEU A 122 -8.90 -5.13 -23.77
C LEU A 122 -9.14 -6.58 -23.33
N GLU A 123 -8.12 -7.41 -23.50
CA GLU A 123 -8.12 -8.79 -23.03
C GLU A 123 -7.75 -8.87 -21.54
N PHE A 124 -8.30 -9.87 -20.85
CA PHE A 124 -7.93 -10.23 -19.50
C PHE A 124 -6.45 -10.61 -19.44
N GLY A 125 -5.74 -10.03 -18.48
CA GLY A 125 -4.36 -10.39 -18.20
C GLY A 125 -3.48 -9.19 -17.89
N PHE A 126 -2.18 -9.45 -17.92
CA PHE A 126 -1.13 -8.47 -17.69
C PHE A 126 -0.73 -7.86 -19.03
N LEU A 127 -1.18 -6.63 -19.27
CA LEU A 127 -0.93 -5.90 -20.52
C LEU A 127 0.14 -4.82 -20.30
N PRO A 128 1.15 -4.70 -21.17
CA PRO A 128 2.11 -3.59 -21.10
C PRO A 128 1.38 -2.24 -21.16
N ILE A 129 1.75 -1.31 -20.29
CA ILE A 129 1.23 0.06 -20.25
C ILE A 129 2.38 1.06 -20.38
N THR A 130 2.22 2.03 -21.28
CA THR A 130 3.06 3.21 -21.37
C THR A 130 2.20 4.46 -21.30
N VAL A 131 2.51 5.37 -20.38
CA VAL A 131 1.88 6.69 -20.30
C VAL A 131 2.95 7.75 -20.51
N SER A 132 2.79 8.59 -21.53
CA SER A 132 3.66 9.73 -21.79
C SER A 132 2.91 11.03 -21.50
N PHE A 133 3.57 11.94 -20.80
CA PHE A 133 3.06 13.26 -20.48
C PHE A 133 4.09 14.34 -20.81
N THR A 134 3.63 15.42 -21.43
CA THR A 134 4.39 16.65 -21.62
C THR A 134 3.62 17.78 -20.96
N GLY A 135 4.11 18.26 -19.83
CA GLY A 135 3.49 19.36 -19.08
C GLY A 135 3.86 20.70 -19.68
N SER A 136 2.85 21.47 -20.06
CA SER A 136 3.02 22.89 -20.41
C SER A 136 3.19 23.69 -19.12
N ASP A 137 4.36 24.31 -18.95
CA ASP A 137 4.71 25.33 -17.95
C ASP A 137 4.11 25.18 -16.53
N ALA A 138 3.85 26.30 -15.84
CA ALA A 138 3.33 26.29 -14.48
C ALA A 138 1.88 25.79 -14.41
N GLY A 139 1.58 24.93 -13.43
CA GLY A 139 0.24 24.39 -13.22
C GLY A 139 -0.02 23.03 -13.89
N ALA A 140 1.03 22.37 -14.41
CA ALA A 140 0.96 21.03 -14.96
C ALA A 140 0.26 20.06 -14.00
N ALA A 141 -0.60 19.22 -14.56
CA ALA A 141 -1.30 18.16 -13.85
C ALA A 141 -1.51 17.00 -14.83
N CYS A 142 -1.44 15.77 -14.31
CA CYS A 142 -1.72 14.57 -15.08
C CYS A 142 -2.37 13.55 -14.14
N LYS A 143 -3.67 13.32 -14.35
CA LYS A 143 -4.45 12.35 -13.58
C LYS A 143 -5.10 11.38 -14.56
N VAL A 144 -4.75 10.10 -14.48
CA VAL A 144 -5.24 9.05 -15.40
C VAL A 144 -6.44 8.33 -14.79
N TYR A 145 -7.47 8.15 -15.62
CA TYR A 145 -8.74 7.53 -15.29
C TYR A 145 -9.08 6.48 -16.34
N TRP A 146 -9.94 5.55 -15.94
CA TRP A 146 -10.56 4.59 -16.84
C TRP A 146 -12.03 4.41 -16.50
N SER A 147 -12.80 3.95 -17.46
CA SER A 147 -14.20 3.55 -17.28
C SER A 147 -14.50 2.31 -18.10
N SER A 148 -15.60 1.67 -17.76
CA SER A 148 -16.16 0.55 -18.52
C SER A 148 -17.68 0.62 -18.46
N LYS A 149 -18.37 -0.25 -19.19
CA LYS A 149 -19.81 -0.46 -18.98
C LYS A 149 -20.12 -1.06 -17.61
N LEU A 150 -19.13 -1.65 -16.95
CA LEU A 150 -19.25 -2.30 -15.65
C LEU A 150 -19.06 -1.34 -14.46
N PHE A 151 -18.38 -0.21 -14.66
CA PHE A 151 -18.07 0.75 -13.60
C PHE A 151 -17.91 2.17 -14.15
N PRO A 152 -18.33 3.19 -13.39
CA PRO A 152 -18.20 4.58 -13.82
C PRO A 152 -16.73 5.00 -13.91
N ARG A 153 -16.45 6.17 -14.50
CA ARG A 153 -15.08 6.69 -14.55
C ARG A 153 -14.48 6.85 -13.14
N GLU A 154 -13.37 6.17 -12.92
CA GLU A 154 -12.60 6.20 -11.67
C GLU A 154 -11.10 6.38 -11.98
N PRO A 155 -10.28 6.84 -11.01
CA PRO A 155 -8.84 6.86 -11.18
C PRO A 155 -8.31 5.47 -11.52
N LEU A 156 -7.29 5.38 -12.38
CA LEU A 156 -6.67 4.08 -12.68
C LEU A 156 -6.10 3.47 -11.39
N PRO A 157 -6.63 2.34 -10.88
CA PRO A 157 -6.32 1.89 -9.53
C PRO A 157 -4.87 1.41 -9.38
N HIS A 158 -4.15 1.93 -8.39
CA HIS A 158 -2.74 1.59 -8.13
C HIS A 158 -2.47 0.09 -7.96
N HIS A 159 -3.43 -0.66 -7.43
CA HIS A 159 -3.30 -2.10 -7.18
C HIS A 159 -3.39 -2.95 -8.46
N LEU A 160 -3.64 -2.33 -9.61
CA LEU A 160 -3.62 -2.96 -10.92
C LEU A 160 -2.34 -2.62 -11.71
N LEU A 161 -1.44 -1.81 -11.15
CA LEU A 161 -0.25 -1.31 -11.82
C LEU A 161 1.00 -1.97 -11.26
N PHE A 162 1.86 -2.44 -12.15
CA PHE A 162 3.07 -3.17 -11.81
C PHE A 162 4.25 -2.77 -12.72
N HIS A 163 5.48 -3.07 -12.30
CA HIS A 163 6.68 -2.93 -13.11
C HIS A 163 7.62 -4.12 -12.85
N GLU A 164 8.49 -4.42 -13.82
CA GLU A 164 9.53 -5.44 -13.67
C GLU A 164 10.62 -4.98 -12.69
N GLN A 165 11.22 -5.94 -11.98
CA GLN A 165 12.19 -5.65 -10.92
C GLN A 165 13.58 -5.13 -11.39
N ASP A 166 13.75 -4.78 -12.66
CA ASP A 166 15.07 -4.63 -13.28
C ASP A 166 15.79 -3.28 -13.06
N ASP A 167 15.11 -2.21 -12.60
CA ASP A 167 15.75 -0.91 -12.30
C ASP A 167 16.09 -0.78 -10.81
N THR A 168 17.20 -1.41 -10.40
CA THR A 168 17.58 -1.52 -8.98
C THR A 168 17.81 -0.17 -8.31
N ASN A 169 18.24 0.87 -9.04
CA ASN A 169 18.52 2.17 -8.45
C ASN A 169 17.25 2.98 -8.20
N ALA A 170 16.33 3.07 -9.18
CA ALA A 170 15.06 3.77 -8.98
C ALA A 170 14.24 3.11 -7.86
N GLN A 171 14.25 1.77 -7.79
CA GLN A 171 13.63 1.01 -6.71
C GLN A 171 14.30 1.24 -5.36
N LEU A 172 15.63 1.25 -5.31
CA LEU A 172 16.35 1.52 -4.05
C LEU A 172 16.05 2.92 -3.53
N VAL A 173 16.04 3.92 -4.43
CA VAL A 173 15.67 5.31 -4.10
C VAL A 173 14.24 5.38 -3.59
N GLU A 174 13.28 4.76 -4.28
CA GLU A 174 11.88 4.76 -3.83
C GLU A 174 11.70 4.02 -2.51
N ARG A 175 12.32 2.85 -2.35
CA ARG A 175 12.34 2.11 -1.08
C ARG A 175 12.90 2.97 0.05
N GLY A 176 14.00 3.68 -0.21
CA GLY A 176 14.60 4.63 0.72
C GLY A 176 13.64 5.77 1.08
N ARG A 177 12.93 6.33 0.09
CA ARG A 177 11.92 7.39 0.30
C ARG A 177 10.76 6.90 1.15
N VAL A 178 10.21 5.72 0.84
CA VAL A 178 9.13 5.07 1.61
C VAL A 178 9.56 4.83 3.05
N LEU A 179 10.78 4.31 3.27
CA LEU A 179 11.30 4.09 4.62
C LEU A 179 11.52 5.42 5.37
N PHE A 180 12.08 6.43 4.73
CA PHE A 180 12.31 7.76 5.32
C PHE A 180 11.00 8.41 5.81
N ASP A 181 9.94 8.31 5.01
CA ASP A 181 8.62 8.81 5.36
C ASP A 181 7.90 7.93 6.39
N THR A 182 7.94 6.61 6.23
CA THR A 182 7.33 5.64 7.16
C THR A 182 7.94 5.74 8.57
N HIS A 183 9.25 5.95 8.66
CA HIS A 183 9.95 6.17 9.93
C HIS A 183 9.88 7.64 10.39
N ARG A 184 9.14 8.50 9.68
CA ARG A 184 8.84 9.90 10.02
C ARG A 184 10.11 10.74 10.21
N CYS A 185 11.18 10.44 9.47
CA CYS A 185 12.45 11.15 9.58
C CYS A 185 12.29 12.65 9.22
N ASN A 186 11.44 12.94 8.24
CA ASN A 186 10.99 14.29 7.84
C ASN A 186 10.23 15.07 8.94
N ARG A 187 9.82 14.46 10.06
CA ARG A 187 9.21 15.20 11.18
C ARG A 187 10.21 16.17 11.82
N CYS A 188 11.48 15.79 11.87
CA CYS A 188 12.57 16.58 12.43
C CYS A 188 13.60 17.00 11.36
N HIS A 189 13.93 16.12 10.41
CA HIS A 189 14.85 16.43 9.31
C HIS A 189 14.09 16.98 8.10
N VAL A 190 13.58 18.21 8.24
CA VAL A 190 12.78 18.86 7.20
C VAL A 190 13.65 19.17 5.98
N ARG A 191 13.18 18.74 4.81
CA ARG A 191 13.73 19.13 3.50
C ARG A 191 12.77 20.11 2.83
N ARG A 192 13.30 20.96 1.96
CA ARG A 192 12.50 21.89 1.16
C ARG A 192 11.45 21.12 0.35
N ASP A 193 10.23 21.65 0.29
CA ASP A 193 9.10 21.12 -0.49
C ASP A 193 8.71 19.65 -0.20
N SER A 194 9.11 19.12 0.96
CA SER A 194 8.72 17.79 1.42
C SER A 194 7.49 17.85 2.33
N LEU A 195 6.59 16.87 2.20
CA LEU A 195 5.53 16.66 3.19
C LEU A 195 6.17 16.42 4.56
N ILE A 196 5.62 17.04 5.59
CA ILE A 196 6.03 16.84 6.97
C ILE A 196 5.11 15.76 7.54
N SER A 197 5.67 14.63 7.98
CA SER A 197 4.88 13.60 8.64
C SER A 197 4.19 14.19 9.88
N ALA A 198 2.99 13.69 10.18
CA ALA A 198 2.22 14.12 11.33
C ALA A 198 3.02 13.93 12.65
N GLU A 199 2.48 14.42 13.76
CA GLU A 199 3.05 14.16 15.07
C GLU A 199 2.81 12.70 15.50
N ALA A 200 3.73 12.16 16.30
CA ALA A 200 3.48 10.91 16.99
C ALA A 200 2.27 11.10 17.94
N PRO A 201 1.46 10.05 18.19
CA PRO A 201 0.38 10.14 19.16
C PRO A 201 0.89 10.67 20.52
N PRO A 202 0.14 11.56 21.17
CA PRO A 202 0.57 12.15 22.42
C PRO A 202 0.63 11.11 23.54
N PHE A 203 1.53 11.37 24.48
CA PHE A 203 1.79 10.52 25.64
C PHE A 203 0.84 10.80 26.83
N ILE A 204 -0.40 11.20 26.55
CA ILE A 204 -1.38 11.57 27.59
C ILE A 204 -1.94 10.31 28.27
N ALA A 205 -2.14 9.24 27.49
CA ALA A 205 -2.76 8.00 27.93
C ALA A 205 -1.92 6.75 27.60
N ILE A 206 -0.57 6.81 27.47
CA ILE A 206 0.15 5.58 27.07
C ILE A 206 -0.08 4.42 28.03
N ALA A 207 -0.21 4.72 29.32
CA ALA A 207 -0.40 3.73 30.37
C ALA A 207 -1.88 3.49 30.71
N ALA A 208 -2.79 3.89 29.82
CA ALA A 208 -4.09 3.26 29.72
C ALA A 208 -3.92 1.78 29.39
N ASP A 209 -3.72 0.95 30.42
CA ASP A 209 -3.69 -0.50 30.31
C ASP A 209 -2.66 -1.04 29.29
N ILE A 210 -1.48 -0.38 29.26
CA ILE A 210 -0.28 -0.95 28.65
C ILE A 210 0.48 -1.75 29.70
N ASN A 211 1.04 -2.88 29.31
CA ASN A 211 1.93 -3.63 30.19
C ASN A 211 3.25 -2.83 30.42
N PRO A 212 3.63 -2.49 31.67
CA PRO A 212 4.88 -1.80 31.97
C PRO A 212 6.14 -2.55 31.51
N ASP A 213 6.13 -3.88 31.65
CA ASP A 213 7.24 -4.74 31.24
C ASP A 213 7.40 -4.70 29.72
N TRP A 214 6.30 -4.58 28.98
CA TRP A 214 6.32 -4.38 27.54
C TRP A 214 7.00 -3.06 27.16
N ILE A 215 6.80 -1.97 27.92
CA ILE A 215 7.47 -0.67 27.65
C ILE A 215 8.99 -0.82 27.77
N VAL A 216 9.47 -1.39 28.87
CA VAL A 216 10.90 -1.60 29.10
C VAL A 216 11.50 -2.52 28.04
N ALA A 217 10.83 -3.63 27.73
CA ALA A 217 11.26 -4.56 26.69
C ALA A 217 11.32 -3.89 25.30
N LYS A 218 10.35 -3.01 24.99
CA LYS A 218 10.32 -2.26 23.73
C LYS A 218 11.49 -1.28 23.62
N LEU A 219 11.78 -0.54 24.68
CA LEU A 219 12.88 0.44 24.71
C LEU A 219 14.26 -0.22 24.55
N ARG A 220 14.40 -1.47 25.00
CA ARG A 220 15.65 -2.23 24.90
C ARG A 220 15.83 -3.01 23.59
N HIS A 221 14.89 -2.96 22.65
CA HIS A 221 14.96 -3.72 21.38
C HIS A 221 15.02 -5.25 21.52
N HIS A 222 14.59 -5.80 22.66
CA HIS A 222 14.73 -7.22 23.00
C HIS A 222 13.39 -7.97 23.11
N ASN A 223 12.43 -7.72 22.21
CA ASN A 223 11.20 -8.52 22.24
C ASN A 223 10.69 -8.87 20.84
N VAL A 224 10.54 -10.18 20.60
CA VAL A 224 9.90 -10.79 19.43
C VAL A 224 8.45 -10.31 19.30
N GLU A 225 7.75 -10.11 20.43
CA GLU A 225 6.37 -9.60 20.50
C GLU A 225 6.26 -8.08 20.20
N ALA A 226 7.40 -7.40 20.11
CA ALA A 226 7.50 -5.98 19.77
C ALA A 226 8.30 -5.74 18.48
N ALA A 227 8.67 -6.82 17.77
CA ALA A 227 9.51 -6.79 16.58
C ALA A 227 8.87 -6.01 15.42
N ASP A 228 7.54 -6.01 15.35
CA ASP A 228 6.80 -5.30 14.29
C ASP A 228 6.68 -3.80 14.53
N ALA A 229 6.90 -3.33 15.76
CA ALA A 229 6.88 -1.91 16.06
C ALA A 229 8.16 -1.24 15.53
N LYS A 230 8.02 -0.47 14.46
CA LYS A 230 9.09 0.21 13.68
C LYS A 230 9.81 1.36 14.41
N MET A 231 9.72 1.43 15.74
CA MET A 231 10.45 2.41 16.55
C MET A 231 11.97 2.15 16.46
N PRO A 232 12.81 3.17 16.16
CA PRO A 232 14.26 3.01 16.14
C PRO A 232 14.85 2.68 17.51
N SER A 233 16.04 2.06 17.51
CA SER A 233 16.81 1.87 18.74
C SER A 233 17.55 3.12 19.12
N PHE A 234 17.42 3.48 20.38
CA PHE A 234 18.14 4.58 21.01
C PHE A 234 19.36 4.10 21.82
N GLY A 235 19.61 2.78 21.87
CA GLY A 235 20.76 2.21 22.56
C GLY A 235 20.69 2.25 24.09
N TYR A 236 19.48 2.38 24.67
CA TYR A 236 19.29 2.41 26.11
C TYR A 236 19.74 1.12 26.80
N ASN A 237 20.43 1.25 27.92
CA ASN A 237 20.69 0.14 28.82
C ASN A 237 19.45 -0.17 29.69
N GLU A 238 19.54 -1.19 30.54
CA GLU A 238 18.42 -1.64 31.39
C GLU A 238 17.92 -0.58 32.37
N GLU A 239 18.84 0.12 33.03
CA GLU A 239 18.52 1.15 34.01
C GLU A 239 17.84 2.35 33.35
N GLU A 240 18.33 2.77 32.18
CA GLU A 240 17.76 3.85 31.38
C GLU A 240 16.35 3.51 30.88
N ALA A 241 16.17 2.32 30.31
CA ALA A 241 14.87 1.86 29.84
C ALA A 241 13.85 1.75 30.98
N PHE A 242 14.28 1.24 32.15
CA PHE A 242 13.45 1.17 33.34
C PHE A 242 13.07 2.57 33.85
N ALA A 243 14.03 3.49 33.96
CA ALA A 243 13.77 4.85 34.43
C ALA A 243 12.79 5.60 33.52
N ILE A 244 12.93 5.47 32.20
CA ILE A 244 11.99 6.05 31.22
C ILE A 244 10.60 5.41 31.38
N GLY A 245 10.53 4.08 31.44
CA GLY A 245 9.28 3.36 31.63
C GLY A 245 8.56 3.77 32.92
N ALA A 246 9.30 3.89 34.02
CA ALA A 246 8.78 4.33 35.31
C ALA A 246 8.24 5.76 35.26
N TRP A 247 8.95 6.68 34.60
CA TRP A 247 8.47 8.06 34.43
C TRP A 247 7.20 8.14 33.58
N LEU A 248 7.16 7.43 32.43
CA LEU A 248 5.98 7.35 31.58
C LEU A 248 4.76 6.79 32.33
N TRP A 249 4.98 5.81 33.20
CA TRP A 249 3.93 5.26 34.06
C TRP A 249 3.45 6.29 35.10
N ALA A 250 4.38 7.02 35.73
CA ALA A 250 4.05 7.99 36.77
C ALA A 250 3.24 9.21 36.26
N ILE A 251 3.46 9.63 35.01
CA ILE A 251 2.76 10.78 34.42
C ILE A 251 1.44 10.42 33.71
N ASN A 252 1.07 9.14 33.72
CA ASN A 252 -0.07 8.64 32.98
C ASN A 252 -1.41 9.21 33.47
N GLN A 253 -2.30 9.54 32.54
CA GLN A 253 -3.68 9.92 32.83
C GLN A 253 -4.62 8.84 32.28
N PRO A 254 -4.99 7.82 33.09
CA PRO A 254 -5.75 6.69 32.59
C PRO A 254 -7.17 7.12 32.16
N PRO A 255 -7.58 6.81 30.92
CA PRO A 255 -8.93 7.07 30.43
C PRO A 255 -9.94 6.13 31.11
N ARG A 256 -11.23 6.45 30.97
CA ARG A 256 -12.30 5.56 31.42
C ARG A 256 -12.47 4.39 30.44
N ILE A 257 -11.92 3.24 30.80
CA ILE A 257 -12.06 1.99 30.04
C ILE A 257 -13.36 1.29 30.45
N ALA A 258 -14.12 0.81 29.47
CA ALA A 258 -15.29 -0.02 29.71
C ALA A 258 -14.88 -1.50 29.76
N PRO A 259 -15.39 -2.30 30.71
CA PRO A 259 -15.06 -3.71 30.76
C PRO A 259 -15.63 -4.42 29.53
N LEU A 260 -14.84 -5.33 28.96
CA LEU A 260 -15.30 -6.24 27.92
C LEU A 260 -16.43 -7.09 28.53
N ARG A 261 -17.65 -6.89 28.02
CA ARG A 261 -18.80 -7.68 28.47
C ARG A 261 -18.60 -9.12 28.06
N ALA A 262 -18.69 -10.03 29.03
CA ALA A 262 -18.87 -11.45 28.71
C ALA A 262 -20.07 -11.56 27.78
N ALA A 263 -19.89 -12.25 26.64
CA ALA A 263 -21.02 -12.52 25.76
C ALA A 263 -22.06 -13.29 26.58
N GLU A 264 -23.26 -12.71 26.75
CA GLU A 264 -24.37 -13.51 27.24
C GLU A 264 -24.58 -14.65 26.24
N PRO A 265 -24.85 -15.89 26.68
CA PRO A 265 -25.13 -17.00 25.79
C PRO A 265 -26.46 -16.73 25.09
N ASP A 266 -26.42 -15.97 23.99
CA ASP A 266 -27.60 -15.68 23.20
C ASP A 266 -28.02 -16.94 22.45
N LYS A 267 -29.26 -17.37 22.70
CA LYS A 267 -29.88 -18.59 22.14
C LYS A 267 -30.30 -18.42 20.68
N LYS A 268 -29.98 -17.29 20.04
CA LYS A 268 -30.20 -17.02 18.61
C LYS A 268 -28.97 -16.33 18.01
N LYS A 269 -28.00 -17.08 17.49
CA LYS A 269 -26.78 -16.49 16.95
C LYS A 269 -26.68 -16.67 15.43
N ASP A 270 -27.20 -15.68 14.70
CA ASP A 270 -26.84 -15.41 13.30
C ASP A 270 -25.68 -14.40 13.18
N SER A 271 -25.14 -13.90 14.31
CA SER A 271 -24.01 -12.95 14.29
C SER A 271 -22.68 -13.66 14.03
N PRO A 272 -21.85 -13.16 13.09
CA PRO A 272 -20.54 -13.73 12.79
C PRO A 272 -19.61 -13.71 14.00
N ASP A 273 -18.70 -14.69 14.10
CA ASP A 273 -17.68 -14.69 15.14
C ASP A 273 -16.61 -13.61 14.90
N GLY A 274 -15.78 -13.35 15.91
CA GLY A 274 -14.76 -12.31 15.86
C GLY A 274 -13.71 -12.53 14.75
N LEU A 275 -13.37 -13.80 14.46
CA LEU A 275 -12.43 -14.12 13.37
C LEU A 275 -13.02 -13.79 12.00
N THR A 276 -14.32 -14.07 11.82
CA THR A 276 -15.06 -13.73 10.61
C THR A 276 -15.08 -12.22 10.39
N LEU A 277 -15.35 -11.44 11.44
CA LEU A 277 -15.31 -9.97 11.37
C LEU A 277 -13.93 -9.43 10.98
N VAL A 278 -12.85 -9.93 11.59
CA VAL A 278 -11.47 -9.52 11.22
C VAL A 278 -11.19 -9.79 9.74
N ARG A 279 -11.69 -10.90 9.20
CA ARG A 279 -11.52 -11.28 7.79
C ARG A 279 -12.41 -10.48 6.84
N SER A 280 -13.62 -10.11 7.25
CA SER A 280 -14.60 -9.47 6.37
C SER A 280 -14.58 -7.94 6.38
N LEU A 281 -14.08 -7.33 7.46
CA LEU A 281 -14.07 -5.86 7.61
C LEU A 281 -12.85 -5.18 7.00
N GLY A 282 -11.96 -5.94 6.35
CA GLY A 282 -10.74 -5.40 5.72
C GLY A 282 -9.60 -5.13 6.69
N CYS A 283 -9.66 -5.59 7.95
CA CYS A 283 -8.56 -5.42 8.91
C CYS A 283 -7.23 -5.97 8.37
N LEU A 284 -7.30 -7.11 7.66
CA LEU A 284 -6.14 -7.78 7.06
C LEU A 284 -5.54 -7.05 5.84
N ALA A 285 -6.16 -5.95 5.37
CA ALA A 285 -5.56 -5.10 4.33
C ALA A 285 -4.39 -4.27 4.85
N CYS A 286 -4.36 -4.00 6.16
CA CYS A 286 -3.29 -3.25 6.81
C CYS A 286 -2.58 -4.05 7.90
N HIS A 287 -3.28 -4.98 8.56
CA HIS A 287 -2.74 -5.76 9.67
C HIS A 287 -2.42 -7.20 9.27
N LYS A 288 -1.48 -7.80 9.98
CA LYS A 288 -1.22 -9.23 9.96
C LYS A 288 -1.81 -9.91 11.21
N VAL A 289 -2.34 -11.12 11.06
CA VAL A 289 -2.80 -11.99 12.15
C VAL A 289 -2.46 -13.44 11.81
N GLY A 290 -1.51 -14.03 12.55
CA GLY A 290 -0.93 -15.33 12.22
C GLY A 290 -0.32 -15.29 10.82
N ASP A 291 -0.72 -16.22 9.97
CA ASP A 291 -0.27 -16.29 8.57
C ASP A 291 -1.17 -15.49 7.60
N LEU A 292 -2.13 -14.71 8.11
CA LEU A 292 -3.09 -13.95 7.29
C LEU A 292 -2.76 -12.46 7.27
N GLY A 293 -2.97 -11.85 6.10
CA GLY A 293 -2.67 -10.44 5.86
C GLY A 293 -1.18 -10.17 5.68
N GLU A 294 -0.84 -8.92 5.42
CA GLU A 294 0.55 -8.49 5.26
C GLU A 294 0.73 -7.12 5.94
N SER A 295 1.88 -6.91 6.59
CA SER A 295 2.24 -5.61 7.15
C SER A 295 3.34 -4.97 6.30
N GLY A 296 2.95 -4.11 5.35
CA GLY A 296 3.88 -3.28 4.60
C GLY A 296 4.44 -2.12 5.45
N PRO A 297 5.34 -1.27 4.90
CA PRO A 297 5.85 -0.08 5.59
C PRO A 297 4.74 0.81 6.16
N TYR A 298 3.67 1.04 5.40
CA TYR A 298 2.49 1.80 5.82
C TYR A 298 1.38 0.95 6.47
N GLY A 299 1.67 -0.30 6.80
CA GLY A 299 0.71 -1.23 7.40
C GLY A 299 0.41 -0.91 8.86
N GLY A 300 -0.68 -1.46 9.37
CA GLY A 300 -1.09 -1.40 10.78
C GLY A 300 -0.26 -2.30 11.71
N GLY A 301 0.63 -3.12 11.16
CA GLY A 301 1.49 -4.04 11.91
C GLY A 301 0.82 -5.37 12.28
N ASP A 302 1.58 -6.24 12.92
CA ASP A 302 1.10 -7.56 13.34
C ASP A 302 0.30 -7.47 14.65
N LEU A 303 -0.89 -8.07 14.65
CA LEU A 303 -1.80 -8.12 15.81
C LEU A 303 -1.83 -9.50 16.48
N SER A 304 -1.04 -10.48 16.01
CA SER A 304 -1.02 -11.86 16.52
C SER A 304 -0.79 -11.94 18.03
N HIS A 305 -0.01 -11.00 18.57
CA HIS A 305 0.36 -10.93 19.97
C HIS A 305 -0.11 -9.63 20.64
N ILE A 306 -1.14 -8.97 20.10
CA ILE A 306 -1.60 -7.67 20.64
C ILE A 306 -2.01 -7.76 22.13
N GLY A 307 -2.44 -8.93 22.60
CA GLY A 307 -2.78 -9.20 24.00
C GLY A 307 -1.59 -9.09 24.98
N ALA A 308 -0.35 -9.20 24.52
CA ALA A 308 0.83 -8.96 25.35
C ALA A 308 1.03 -7.46 25.67
N LYS A 309 0.49 -6.59 24.81
CA LYS A 309 0.59 -5.13 24.91
C LYS A 309 -0.64 -4.48 25.53
N ARG A 310 -1.85 -4.99 25.21
CA ARG A 310 -3.15 -4.38 25.56
C ARG A 310 -4.10 -5.40 26.17
N THR A 311 -4.89 -4.98 27.14
CA THR A 311 -5.98 -5.79 27.71
C THR A 311 -7.18 -5.89 26.76
N GLY A 312 -8.06 -6.88 27.01
CA GLY A 312 -9.30 -7.03 26.27
C GLY A 312 -10.25 -5.83 26.44
N ASP A 313 -10.31 -5.26 27.65
CA ASP A 313 -11.14 -4.09 27.97
C ASP A 313 -10.69 -2.85 27.18
N TRP A 314 -9.37 -2.66 27.05
CA TRP A 314 -8.80 -1.60 26.22
C TRP A 314 -9.15 -1.78 24.74
N ILE A 315 -8.97 -2.99 24.19
CA ILE A 315 -9.24 -3.28 22.77
C ILE A 315 -10.73 -3.08 22.47
N TYR A 316 -11.61 -3.56 23.35
CA TYR A 316 -13.05 -3.35 23.24
C TYR A 316 -13.42 -1.87 23.24
N THR A 317 -12.89 -1.11 24.20
CA THR A 317 -13.16 0.32 24.30
C THR A 317 -12.63 1.06 23.07
N TRP A 318 -11.44 0.71 22.56
CA TRP A 318 -10.87 1.32 21.36
C TRP A 318 -11.69 1.06 20.09
N LEU A 319 -12.16 -0.18 19.90
CA LEU A 319 -13.00 -0.54 18.75
C LEU A 319 -14.39 0.09 18.81
N PHE A 320 -14.97 0.22 20.00
CA PHE A 320 -16.34 0.69 20.17
C PHE A 320 -16.46 2.21 20.33
N GLN A 321 -15.53 2.83 21.08
CA GLN A 321 -15.52 4.25 21.47
C GLN A 321 -14.07 4.80 21.53
N PRO A 322 -13.39 4.93 20.38
CA PRO A 322 -11.98 5.33 20.31
C PRO A 322 -11.68 6.72 20.88
N ASP A 323 -12.68 7.60 20.91
CA ASP A 323 -12.66 8.96 21.50
C ASP A 323 -12.52 8.96 23.02
N ARG A 324 -12.74 7.80 23.68
CA ARG A 324 -12.49 7.68 25.13
C ARG A 324 -11.02 7.49 25.46
N ILE A 325 -10.20 7.07 24.50
CA ILE A 325 -8.79 6.71 24.71
C ILE A 325 -7.84 7.72 24.04
N ASN A 326 -8.27 8.38 22.96
CA ASN A 326 -7.49 9.36 22.19
C ASN A 326 -8.10 10.77 22.30
#